data_AF-A0A1R2ALD2-F1
#
_entry.id   AF-A0A1R2ALD2-F1
#
_cell.length_a   1.000
_cell.length_b   1.000
_cell.length_c   1.000
_cell.angle_alpha   90.00
_cell.angle_beta   90.00
_cell.angle_gamma   90.00
#
_symmetry.space_group_name_H-M   'P 1'
#
loop_
_entity.id
_entity.type
_entity.pdbx_description
1 polymer ?
#
loop_
_entity_poly.entity_id
_entity_poly.type
_entity_poly.pdbx_seq_one_letter_code
_entity_poly.pdbx_strand_id
1 'polypeptide(L)'
;MSFTCGSSDCMLWAESECSCQEKFRFCGYHMLSHHKESVCNTRSLKRELHESLSKVKESEKILEQLKADLISTADNMIASILQLVYEGVNQIETRKNEVNEWMRVNQDKNIDDILGSLKYLKIKERSTEAFTKYSKKLLNLHQQTKIELISELNSLKGKNNELQAETDKTKNEYVELATRIREGDYSLIDYEKELNEARLLNIELEKQLEDKNKKSKELEDKAEQEREHKKKQDDLKAKLEKDQEEQRKKKKLERQAAKTAAKNKELEEIKQKENAAKIEQKKFMDETIALNKRLEEQNKVVKEEKRKFDETIKNLEGLKKENEKKLKELEISLKNCSDECTTLRKEKQERELKAENKRKKREDEERKRQEEAEEMIKKQQEEKKYQEERERKEKEDAERKIKEEQERKRKVEEEKKRQEEEKKRLEQEGLKKIQEEAKKRDEEEKKLQANQGVGQLQAMTLPQKKAYVREIKLPLGWDVGEDGYIYEILFSNDGKFVFVCKT
;
A
#
# COMPACT_ATOMS: atom_id res chain seq x y z
N MET A 1 13.53 -28.09 -12.45
CA MET A 1 12.51 -27.80 -13.48
C MET A 1 11.30 -27.20 -12.79
N SER A 2 10.70 -26.13 -13.30
CA SER A 2 9.45 -25.61 -12.71
C SER A 2 8.25 -26.43 -13.19
N PHE A 3 7.34 -26.74 -12.28
CA PHE A 3 6.02 -27.31 -12.59
C PHE A 3 4.94 -26.21 -12.64
N THR A 4 5.35 -24.96 -12.82
CA THR A 4 4.44 -23.83 -12.97
C THR A 4 4.00 -23.69 -14.43
N CYS A 5 2.79 -23.21 -14.65
CA CYS A 5 2.29 -22.87 -15.96
C CYS A 5 3.19 -21.82 -16.64
N GLY A 6 3.43 -22.00 -17.94
CA GLY A 6 4.27 -21.12 -18.76
C GLY A 6 3.57 -19.84 -19.25
N SER A 7 2.25 -19.76 -19.08
CA SER A 7 1.52 -18.51 -19.34
C SER A 7 1.99 -17.42 -18.38
N SER A 8 2.26 -16.22 -18.91
CA SER A 8 2.51 -15.04 -18.08
C SER A 8 1.34 -14.87 -17.10
N ASP A 9 1.68 -14.56 -15.85
CA ASP A 9 0.73 -14.32 -14.76
C ASP A 9 -0.06 -15.55 -14.26
N CYS A 10 0.24 -16.76 -14.74
CA CYS A 10 -0.38 -17.99 -14.24
C CYS A 10 0.50 -18.71 -13.20
N MET A 11 0.08 -18.67 -11.94
CA MET A 11 0.74 -19.36 -10.83
C MET A 11 0.26 -20.81 -10.62
N LEU A 12 -0.64 -21.30 -11.47
CA LEU A 12 -1.16 -22.67 -11.38
C LEU A 12 -0.11 -23.70 -11.80
N TRP A 13 -0.26 -24.92 -11.28
CA TRP A 13 0.57 -26.06 -11.67
C TRP A 13 0.28 -26.46 -13.11
N ALA A 14 1.35 -26.80 -13.84
CA ALA A 14 1.22 -27.35 -15.16
C ALA A 14 0.80 -28.82 -15.07
N GLU A 15 -0.34 -29.13 -15.69
CA GLU A 15 -0.89 -30.48 -15.74
C GLU A 15 -0.44 -31.23 -16.98
N SER A 16 -0.04 -30.49 -18.03
CA SER A 16 0.36 -31.03 -19.32
C SER A 16 1.56 -30.29 -19.90
N GLU A 17 2.36 -31.01 -20.66
CA GLU A 17 3.45 -30.51 -21.51
C GLU A 17 3.03 -30.69 -22.97
N CYS A 18 3.12 -29.64 -23.78
CA CYS A 18 2.77 -29.70 -25.19
C CYS A 18 3.96 -30.16 -26.05
N SER A 19 3.67 -30.67 -27.25
CA SER A 19 4.67 -31.12 -28.23
C SER A 19 5.16 -30.00 -29.16
N CYS A 20 4.86 -28.74 -28.88
CA CYS A 20 5.36 -27.61 -29.67
C CYS A 20 6.90 -27.51 -29.56
N GLN A 21 7.50 -26.77 -30.49
CA GLN A 21 8.97 -26.68 -30.62
C GLN A 21 9.66 -26.22 -29.32
N GLU A 22 9.00 -25.31 -28.58
CA GLU A 22 9.28 -25.07 -27.18
C GLU A 22 8.30 -25.91 -26.36
N LYS A 23 8.81 -26.85 -25.56
CA LYS A 23 8.01 -27.74 -24.69
C LYS A 23 7.37 -26.94 -23.57
N PHE A 24 6.31 -26.21 -23.90
CA PHE A 24 5.58 -25.40 -22.95
C PHE A 24 4.77 -26.29 -22.03
N ARG A 25 4.68 -25.85 -20.78
CA ARG A 25 3.93 -26.53 -19.72
C ARG A 25 2.75 -25.64 -19.34
N PHE A 26 1.55 -26.17 -19.39
CA PHE A 26 0.34 -25.38 -19.14
C PHE A 26 -0.53 -26.05 -18.08
N CYS A 27 -1.24 -25.24 -17.30
CA CYS A 27 -2.39 -25.74 -16.52
C CYS A 27 -3.52 -26.14 -17.47
N GLY A 28 -4.49 -26.93 -17.00
CA GLY A 28 -5.60 -27.40 -17.85
C GLY A 28 -6.31 -26.28 -18.61
N TYR A 29 -6.53 -25.12 -17.98
CA TYR A 29 -7.15 -23.95 -18.62
C TYR A 29 -6.33 -23.38 -19.77
N HIS A 30 -5.06 -23.05 -19.54
CA HIS A 30 -4.20 -22.49 -20.58
C HIS A 30 -3.89 -23.51 -21.68
N MET A 31 -3.93 -24.80 -21.37
CA MET A 31 -3.79 -25.85 -22.37
C MET A 31 -4.98 -25.89 -23.34
N LEU A 32 -6.20 -25.70 -22.83
CA LEU A 32 -7.40 -25.58 -23.67
C LEU A 32 -7.34 -24.35 -24.57
N SER A 33 -6.89 -23.21 -24.05
CA SER A 33 -6.68 -22.00 -24.85
C SER A 33 -5.61 -22.23 -25.92
N HIS A 34 -4.49 -22.86 -25.55
CA HIS A 34 -3.43 -23.21 -26.50
C HIS A 34 -3.94 -24.10 -27.63
N HIS A 35 -4.74 -25.13 -27.32
CA HIS A 35 -5.34 -26.02 -28.31
C HIS A 35 -6.30 -25.35 -29.29
N LYS A 36 -6.91 -24.22 -28.92
CA LYS A 36 -7.72 -23.44 -29.86
C LYS A 36 -6.85 -22.77 -30.93
N GLU A 37 -5.61 -22.47 -30.59
CA GLU A 37 -4.66 -21.75 -31.43
C GLU A 37 -3.65 -22.68 -32.14
N SER A 38 -3.39 -23.85 -31.56
CA SER A 38 -2.40 -24.81 -32.05
C SER A 38 -2.94 -26.25 -32.04
N VAL A 39 -2.64 -27.00 -33.11
CA VAL A 39 -2.90 -28.45 -33.16
C VAL A 39 -1.64 -29.16 -32.67
N CYS A 40 -1.51 -29.34 -31.36
CA CYS A 40 -0.36 -30.00 -30.74
C CYS A 40 -0.75 -31.24 -29.94
N ASN A 41 0.17 -32.20 -29.81
CA ASN A 41 0.00 -33.34 -28.93
C ASN A 41 0.33 -32.96 -27.49
N THR A 42 -0.36 -33.60 -26.53
CA THR A 42 -0.19 -33.32 -25.11
C THR A 42 0.33 -34.53 -24.36
N ARG A 43 1.35 -34.32 -23.53
CA ARG A 43 1.79 -35.29 -22.52
C ARG A 43 1.30 -34.85 -21.15
N SER A 44 0.57 -35.71 -20.45
CA SER A 44 0.17 -35.42 -19.07
C SER A 44 1.38 -35.47 -18.13
N LEU A 45 1.56 -34.42 -17.33
CA LEU A 45 2.57 -34.34 -16.27
C LEU A 45 2.03 -34.85 -14.92
N LYS A 46 0.74 -35.20 -14.84
CA LYS A 46 0.09 -35.58 -13.58
C LYS A 46 0.79 -36.73 -12.85
N ARG A 47 1.28 -37.73 -13.60
CA ARG A 47 2.01 -38.88 -13.04
C ARG A 47 3.36 -38.45 -12.46
N GLU A 48 4.16 -37.69 -13.21
CA GLU A 48 5.47 -37.20 -12.79
C GLU A 48 5.38 -36.24 -11.61
N LEU A 49 4.36 -35.37 -11.63
CA LEU A 49 4.06 -34.47 -10.52
C LEU A 49 3.67 -35.26 -9.27
N HIS A 50 2.78 -36.26 -9.40
CA HIS A 50 2.39 -37.10 -8.28
C HIS A 50 3.58 -37.88 -7.70
N GLU A 51 4.44 -38.44 -8.54
CA GLU A 51 5.66 -39.15 -8.10
C GLU A 51 6.62 -38.20 -7.38
N SER A 52 6.85 -37.01 -7.94
CA SER A 52 7.70 -35.98 -7.32
C SER A 52 7.14 -35.51 -5.98
N LEU A 53 5.82 -35.25 -5.90
CA LEU A 53 5.15 -34.88 -4.65
C LEU A 53 5.17 -36.01 -3.62
N SER A 54 5.07 -37.26 -4.06
CA SER A 54 5.19 -38.43 -3.18
C SER A 54 6.58 -38.52 -2.57
N LYS A 55 7.64 -38.33 -3.38
CA LYS A 55 9.03 -38.27 -2.89
C LYS A 55 9.25 -37.11 -1.91
N VAL A 56 8.67 -35.94 -2.18
CA VAL A 56 8.75 -34.78 -1.26
C VAL A 56 8.06 -35.10 0.07
N LYS A 57 6.86 -35.67 0.05
CA LYS A 57 6.15 -36.09 1.28
C LYS A 57 6.89 -37.18 2.04
N GLU A 58 7.51 -38.12 1.35
CA GLU A 58 8.35 -39.14 1.97
C GLU A 58 9.59 -38.53 2.63
N SER A 59 10.23 -37.58 1.95
CA SER A 59 11.37 -36.84 2.48
C SER A 59 10.98 -36.00 3.71
N GLU A 60 9.82 -35.35 3.68
CA GLU A 60 9.26 -34.61 4.81
C GLU A 60 9.01 -35.53 6.02
N LYS A 61 8.43 -36.72 5.81
CA LYS A 61 8.28 -37.73 6.87
C LYS A 61 9.60 -38.17 7.47
N ILE A 62 10.63 -38.40 6.63
CA ILE A 62 11.98 -38.75 7.10
C ILE A 62 12.56 -37.61 7.95
N LEU A 63 12.39 -36.36 7.52
CA LEU A 63 12.88 -35.19 8.28
C LEU A 63 12.16 -35.04 9.63
N GLU A 64 10.84 -35.23 9.68
CA GLU A 64 10.10 -35.20 10.95
C GLU A 64 10.50 -36.37 11.86
N GLN A 65 10.76 -37.57 11.32
CA GLN A 65 11.29 -38.68 12.10
C GLN A 65 12.67 -38.38 12.67
N LEU A 66 13.60 -37.86 11.85
CA LEU A 66 14.95 -37.49 12.29
C LEU A 66 14.91 -36.40 13.38
N LYS A 67 13.98 -35.45 13.27
CA LYS A 67 13.74 -34.43 14.29
C LYS A 67 13.24 -35.07 15.60
N ALA A 68 12.28 -35.99 15.53
CA ALA A 68 11.80 -36.71 16.72
C ALA A 68 12.91 -37.54 17.38
N ASP A 69 13.71 -38.26 16.59
CA ASP A 69 14.84 -39.06 17.07
C ASP A 69 15.91 -38.19 17.74
N LEU A 70 16.20 -37.01 17.16
CA LEU A 70 17.15 -36.06 17.73
C LEU A 70 16.67 -35.53 19.09
N ILE A 71 15.38 -35.17 19.20
CA ILE A 71 14.77 -34.71 20.46
C ILE A 71 14.83 -35.83 21.49
N SER A 72 14.39 -37.04 21.14
CA SER A 72 14.42 -38.19 22.06
C SER A 72 15.85 -38.52 22.53
N THR A 73 16.83 -38.43 21.64
CA THR A 73 18.24 -38.64 21.99
C THR A 73 18.72 -37.57 22.98
N ALA A 74 18.37 -36.30 22.76
CA ALA A 74 18.72 -35.22 23.68
C ALA A 74 18.07 -35.42 25.06
N ASP A 75 16.79 -35.81 25.11
CA ASP A 75 16.09 -36.08 26.37
C ASP A 75 16.74 -37.22 27.16
N ASN A 76 17.13 -38.31 26.47
CA ASN A 76 17.85 -39.42 27.10
C ASN A 76 19.23 -39.01 27.63
N MET A 77 19.96 -38.15 26.91
CA MET A 77 21.23 -37.59 27.37
C MET A 77 21.04 -36.71 28.61
N ILE A 78 20.02 -35.84 28.61
CA ILE A 78 19.69 -34.97 29.75
C ILE A 78 19.34 -35.82 30.98
N ALA A 79 18.48 -36.81 30.82
CA ALA A 79 18.08 -37.73 31.89
C ALA A 79 19.31 -38.45 32.49
N SER A 80 20.22 -38.94 31.63
CA SER A 80 21.44 -39.62 32.07
C SER A 80 22.37 -38.69 32.85
N ILE A 81 22.54 -37.44 32.40
CA ILE A 81 23.36 -36.44 33.09
C ILE A 81 22.73 -36.09 34.44
N LEU A 82 21.42 -35.86 34.49
CA LEU A 82 20.70 -35.56 35.72
C LEU A 82 20.84 -36.71 36.73
N GLN A 83 20.69 -37.96 36.30
CA GLN A 83 20.88 -39.12 37.16
C GLN A 83 22.29 -39.14 37.77
N LEU A 84 23.34 -38.96 36.95
CA LEU A 84 24.73 -38.92 37.44
C LEU A 84 24.97 -37.77 38.43
N VAL A 85 24.32 -36.62 38.21
CA VAL A 85 24.38 -35.48 39.14
C VAL A 85 23.70 -35.82 40.47
N TYR A 86 22.51 -36.42 40.44
CA TYR A 86 21.80 -36.84 41.65
C TYR A 86 22.57 -37.89 42.44
N GLU A 87 23.14 -38.88 41.77
CA GLU A 87 24.02 -39.89 42.40
C GLU A 87 25.23 -39.23 43.06
N GLY A 88 25.89 -38.30 42.38
CA GLY A 88 27.02 -37.54 42.93
C GLY A 88 26.65 -36.70 44.15
N VAL A 89 25.50 -36.00 44.11
CA VAL A 89 24.99 -35.22 45.25
C VAL A 89 24.66 -36.12 46.43
N ASN A 90 24.01 -37.26 46.19
CA ASN A 90 23.68 -38.22 47.25
C ASN A 90 24.94 -38.81 47.90
N GLN A 91 25.99 -39.08 47.12
CA GLN A 91 27.29 -39.50 47.66
C GLN A 91 27.90 -38.42 48.57
N ILE A 92 27.87 -37.15 48.13
CA ILE A 92 28.38 -36.03 48.95
C ILE A 92 27.59 -35.90 50.25
N GLU A 93 26.25 -35.97 50.21
CA GLU A 93 25.41 -35.86 51.40
C GLU A 93 25.62 -37.05 52.35
N THR A 94 25.81 -38.26 51.81
CA THR A 94 26.16 -39.45 52.60
C THR A 94 27.49 -39.25 53.33
N ARG A 95 28.54 -38.78 52.64
CA ARG A 95 29.84 -38.48 53.26
C ARG A 95 29.74 -37.37 54.30
N LYS A 96 28.94 -36.34 54.05
CA LYS A 96 28.67 -35.27 55.03
C LYS A 96 28.01 -35.84 56.29
N ASN A 97 27.06 -36.77 56.14
CA ASN A 97 26.44 -37.45 57.28
C ASN A 97 27.44 -38.33 58.04
N GLU A 98 28.35 -39.03 57.35
CA GLU A 98 29.43 -39.79 57.98
C GLU A 98 30.38 -38.89 58.78
N VAL A 99 30.75 -37.72 58.25
CA VAL A 99 31.55 -36.72 58.98
C VAL A 99 30.80 -36.20 60.21
N ASN A 100 29.50 -35.90 60.08
CA ASN A 100 28.68 -35.45 61.21
C ASN A 100 28.60 -36.52 62.31
N GLU A 101 28.42 -37.78 61.94
CA GLU A 101 28.38 -38.89 62.89
C GLU A 101 29.74 -39.10 63.56
N TRP A 102 30.82 -39.04 62.78
CA TRP A 102 32.19 -39.10 63.31
C TRP A 102 32.44 -38.00 64.36
N MET A 103 32.00 -36.76 64.10
CA MET A 103 32.09 -35.65 65.05
C MET A 103 31.31 -35.91 66.35
N ARG A 104 30.21 -36.68 66.31
CA ARG A 104 29.40 -36.98 67.49
C ARG A 104 29.98 -38.11 68.35
N VAL A 105 30.50 -39.15 67.70
CA VAL A 105 30.96 -40.37 68.38
C VAL A 105 32.44 -40.29 68.77
N ASN A 106 33.20 -39.33 68.22
CA ASN A 106 34.60 -39.05 68.56
C ASN A 106 35.50 -40.28 68.45
N GLN A 107 35.35 -41.03 67.35
CA GLN A 107 36.15 -42.24 67.07
C GLN A 107 37.51 -41.87 66.47
N ASP A 108 38.57 -42.63 66.76
CA ASP A 108 39.92 -42.52 66.18
C ASP A 108 40.01 -42.79 64.65
N LYS A 109 38.88 -42.82 63.94
CA LYS A 109 38.89 -42.97 62.48
C LYS A 109 39.53 -41.74 61.85
N ASN A 110 40.42 -41.95 60.88
CA ASN A 110 41.05 -40.87 60.15
C ASN A 110 40.02 -40.17 59.26
N ILE A 111 39.83 -38.86 59.43
CA ILE A 111 38.93 -38.05 58.60
C ILE A 111 39.31 -38.08 57.11
N ASP A 112 40.59 -38.30 56.80
CA ASP A 112 41.05 -38.47 55.43
C ASP A 112 40.50 -39.74 54.78
N ASP A 113 40.13 -40.78 55.54
CA ASP A 113 39.49 -41.98 54.97
C ASP A 113 38.05 -41.69 54.51
N ILE A 114 37.36 -40.76 55.19
CA ILE A 114 36.01 -40.32 54.85
C ILE A 114 36.05 -39.34 53.66
N LEU A 115 37.01 -38.42 53.66
CA LEU A 115 37.11 -37.34 52.67
C LEU A 115 37.96 -37.69 51.44
N GLY A 116 38.80 -38.74 51.51
CA GLY A 116 39.84 -39.02 50.53
C GLY A 116 39.33 -39.14 49.09
N SER A 117 38.16 -39.76 48.90
CA SER A 117 37.53 -39.89 47.58
C SER A 117 36.97 -38.57 47.03
N LEU A 118 36.57 -37.63 47.90
CA LEU A 118 36.00 -36.34 47.50
C LEU A 118 37.07 -35.25 47.28
N LYS A 119 38.24 -35.38 47.93
CA LYS A 119 39.34 -34.39 47.87
C LYS A 119 39.86 -34.16 46.45
N TYR A 120 39.72 -35.14 45.57
CA TYR A 120 40.16 -35.09 44.18
C TYR A 120 39.05 -34.73 43.18
N LEU A 121 37.79 -34.53 43.64
CA LEU A 121 36.69 -34.14 42.77
C LEU A 121 36.76 -32.65 42.43
N LYS A 122 37.52 -32.35 41.39
CA LYS A 122 37.66 -30.99 40.85
C LYS A 122 36.52 -30.63 39.89
N ILE A 123 35.28 -30.68 40.38
CA ILE A 123 34.08 -30.48 39.55
C ILE A 123 34.10 -29.10 38.86
N LYS A 124 34.57 -28.06 39.56
CA LYS A 124 34.68 -26.69 39.01
C LYS A 124 35.77 -26.54 37.94
N GLU A 125 36.73 -27.45 37.86
CA GLU A 125 37.80 -27.40 36.84
C GLU A 125 37.42 -28.16 35.56
N ARG A 126 36.27 -28.85 35.54
CA ARG A 126 35.81 -29.56 34.34
C ARG A 126 35.38 -28.56 33.27
N SER A 127 35.99 -28.66 32.08
CA SER A 127 35.71 -27.77 30.96
C SER A 127 34.32 -28.03 30.36
N THR A 128 33.41 -27.06 30.53
CA THR A 128 32.11 -27.02 29.86
C THR A 128 32.27 -26.94 28.33
N GLU A 129 33.34 -26.32 27.86
CA GLU A 129 33.68 -26.22 26.44
C GLU A 129 34.01 -27.59 25.84
N ALA A 130 34.82 -28.41 26.54
CA ALA A 130 35.14 -29.76 26.11
C ALA A 130 33.87 -30.62 26.03
N PHE A 131 33.03 -30.58 27.07
CA PHE A 131 31.74 -31.28 27.08
C PHE A 131 30.84 -30.84 25.92
N THR A 132 30.73 -29.53 25.68
CA THR A 132 29.95 -28.97 24.58
C THR A 132 30.50 -29.44 23.23
N LYS A 133 31.82 -29.44 23.05
CA LYS A 133 32.50 -29.92 21.84
C LYS A 133 32.22 -31.40 21.58
N TYR A 134 32.33 -32.24 22.60
CA TYR A 134 32.03 -33.68 22.48
C TYR A 134 30.55 -33.93 22.21
N SER A 135 29.64 -33.21 22.87
CA SER A 135 28.20 -33.34 22.64
C SER A 135 27.82 -32.97 21.21
N LYS A 136 28.40 -31.89 20.67
CA LYS A 136 28.22 -31.52 19.25
C LYS A 136 28.73 -32.60 18.29
N LYS A 137 29.89 -33.21 18.58
CA LYS A 137 30.45 -34.31 17.79
C LYS A 137 29.55 -35.56 17.84
N LEU A 138 29.04 -35.89 19.04
CA LEU A 138 28.22 -37.08 19.27
C LEU A 138 26.84 -36.99 18.59
N LEU A 139 26.23 -35.81 18.60
CA LEU A 139 24.95 -35.57 17.93
C LEU A 139 25.07 -35.35 16.42
N ASN A 140 26.30 -35.27 15.90
CA ASN A 140 26.62 -35.11 14.48
C ASN A 140 25.82 -33.98 13.77
N LEU A 141 25.42 -32.96 14.53
CA LEU A 141 24.62 -31.82 14.07
C LEU A 141 25.42 -30.86 13.19
N HIS A 142 26.73 -31.05 13.13
CA HIS A 142 27.61 -30.34 12.23
C HIS A 142 28.08 -31.34 11.17
N GLN A 143 27.72 -31.10 9.91
CA GLN A 143 28.43 -31.69 8.78
C GLN A 143 29.89 -31.32 8.96
N GLN A 144 30.74 -32.28 9.35
CA GLN A 144 32.16 -32.02 9.60
C GLN A 144 32.70 -31.27 8.40
N THR A 145 33.12 -30.03 8.63
CA THR A 145 33.65 -29.25 7.53
C THR A 145 34.96 -29.89 7.10
N LYS A 146 35.31 -29.81 5.81
CA LYS A 146 36.58 -30.32 5.28
C LYS A 146 37.80 -29.89 6.12
N ILE A 147 37.71 -28.71 6.73
CA ILE A 147 38.76 -28.13 7.59
C ILE A 147 38.91 -28.94 8.89
N GLU A 148 37.81 -29.36 9.51
CA GLU A 148 37.81 -30.13 10.75
C GLU A 148 38.36 -31.56 10.54
N LEU A 149 38.00 -32.21 9.43
CA LEU A 149 38.56 -33.51 9.06
C LEU A 149 40.08 -33.45 8.82
N ILE A 150 40.56 -32.41 8.14
CA ILE A 150 42.00 -32.20 7.93
C ILE A 150 42.71 -31.95 9.27
N SER A 151 42.11 -31.18 10.17
CA SER A 151 42.68 -30.93 11.50
C SER A 151 42.79 -32.21 12.34
N GLU A 152 41.75 -33.06 12.32
CA GLU A 152 41.74 -34.35 13.03
C GLU A 152 42.78 -35.31 12.44
N LEU A 153 42.91 -35.35 11.11
CA LEU A 153 43.94 -36.16 10.43
C LEU A 153 45.37 -35.71 10.77
N ASN A 154 45.62 -34.40 10.82
CA ASN A 154 46.92 -33.86 11.21
C ASN A 154 47.24 -34.18 12.68
N SER A 155 46.25 -34.11 13.57
CA SER A 155 46.43 -34.51 14.97
C SER A 155 46.77 -36.00 15.11
N LEU A 156 46.12 -36.86 14.34
CA LEU A 156 46.43 -38.29 14.32
C LEU A 156 47.83 -38.58 13.76
N LYS A 157 48.25 -37.88 12.70
CA LYS A 157 49.63 -37.99 12.18
C LYS A 157 50.67 -37.59 13.23
N GLY A 158 50.42 -36.51 13.98
CA GLY A 158 51.27 -36.11 15.10
C GLY A 158 51.44 -37.22 16.14
N LYS A 159 50.32 -37.79 16.61
CA LYS A 159 50.34 -38.91 17.58
C LYS A 159 51.00 -40.17 17.04
N ASN A 160 50.89 -40.43 15.73
CA ASN A 160 51.55 -41.58 15.12
C ASN A 160 53.07 -41.40 15.08
N ASN A 161 53.53 -40.18 14.78
CA ASN A 161 54.95 -39.85 14.81
C ASN A 161 55.53 -39.93 16.23
N GLU A 162 54.76 -39.51 17.25
CA GLU A 162 55.15 -39.66 18.66
C GLU A 162 55.31 -41.15 19.04
N LEU A 163 54.34 -42.00 18.67
CA LEU A 163 54.44 -43.45 18.90
C LEU A 163 55.64 -44.07 18.18
N GLN A 164 55.89 -43.64 16.95
CA GLN A 164 57.02 -44.11 16.17
C GLN A 164 58.35 -43.76 16.86
N ALA A 165 58.49 -42.53 17.35
CA ALA A 165 59.67 -42.08 18.09
C ALA A 165 59.85 -42.87 19.40
N GLU A 166 58.76 -43.19 20.10
CA GLU A 166 58.80 -44.00 21.32
C GLU A 166 59.22 -45.44 21.03
N THR A 167 58.71 -46.03 19.95
CA THR A 167 59.10 -47.37 19.47
C THR A 167 60.59 -47.41 19.09
N ASP A 168 61.09 -46.39 18.40
CA ASP A 168 62.51 -46.29 18.04
C ASP A 168 63.40 -46.09 19.27
N LYS A 169 62.90 -45.38 20.30
CA LYS A 169 63.58 -45.25 21.59
C LYS A 169 63.68 -46.60 22.30
N THR A 170 62.60 -47.39 22.37
CA THR A 170 62.63 -48.73 23.00
C THR A 170 63.57 -49.68 22.27
N LYS A 171 63.63 -49.61 20.93
CA LYS A 171 64.61 -50.37 20.13
C LYS A 171 66.05 -50.01 20.50
N ASN A 172 66.35 -48.73 20.69
CA ASN A 172 67.69 -48.30 21.11
C ASN A 172 68.02 -48.74 22.54
N GLU A 173 67.08 -48.68 23.47
CA GLU A 173 67.25 -49.19 24.84
C GLU A 173 67.55 -50.71 24.83
N TYR A 174 66.92 -51.46 23.94
CA TYR A 174 67.18 -52.89 23.76
C TYR A 174 68.60 -53.16 23.22
N VAL A 175 69.08 -52.32 22.30
CA VAL A 175 70.45 -52.40 21.76
C VAL A 175 71.48 -52.07 22.85
N GLU A 176 71.23 -51.06 23.69
CA GLU A 176 72.09 -50.74 24.83
C GLU A 176 72.13 -51.88 25.84
N LEU A 177 70.97 -52.45 26.20
CA LEU A 177 70.89 -53.58 27.12
C LEU A 177 71.69 -54.79 26.59
N ALA A 178 71.52 -55.12 25.31
CA ALA A 178 72.29 -56.16 24.63
C ALA A 178 73.81 -55.88 24.56
N THR A 179 74.22 -54.62 24.73
CA THR A 179 75.64 -54.23 24.79
C THR A 179 76.20 -54.41 26.20
N ARG A 180 75.49 -53.94 27.24
CA ARG A 180 75.88 -54.13 28.66
C ARG A 180 76.04 -55.60 29.03
N ILE A 181 75.26 -56.48 28.41
CA ILE A 181 75.35 -57.94 28.63
C ILE A 181 76.59 -58.54 28.01
N ARG A 182 77.00 -58.06 26.82
CA ARG A 182 78.27 -58.47 26.22
C ARG A 182 79.47 -58.06 27.08
N GLU A 183 79.31 -57.01 27.88
CA GLU A 183 80.33 -56.48 28.79
C GLU A 183 80.38 -57.22 30.13
N GLY A 184 79.39 -58.07 30.45
CA GLY A 184 79.42 -58.96 31.62
C GLY A 184 78.85 -58.38 32.93
N ASP A 185 78.26 -57.18 32.87
CA ASP A 185 77.75 -56.45 34.04
C ASP A 185 76.29 -56.80 34.43
N TYR A 186 75.71 -57.86 33.87
CA TYR A 186 74.29 -58.20 34.07
C TYR A 186 74.06 -59.71 34.29
N SER A 187 73.24 -60.03 35.29
CA SER A 187 72.78 -61.39 35.61
C SER A 187 71.96 -61.98 34.47
N LEU A 188 72.32 -63.18 34.01
CA LEU A 188 71.66 -63.89 32.91
C LEU A 188 70.17 -64.19 33.18
N ILE A 189 69.79 -64.37 34.45
CA ILE A 189 68.42 -64.70 34.86
C ILE A 189 67.52 -63.46 34.82
N ASP A 190 68.00 -62.34 35.35
CA ASP A 190 67.26 -61.07 35.32
C ASP A 190 67.12 -60.57 33.87
N TYR A 191 68.15 -60.80 33.06
CA TYR A 191 68.12 -60.53 31.63
C TYR A 191 67.02 -61.29 30.89
N GLU A 192 66.90 -62.61 31.09
CA GLU A 192 65.93 -63.42 30.33
C GLU A 192 64.49 -63.01 30.64
N LYS A 193 64.23 -62.53 31.87
CA LYS A 193 62.95 -61.97 32.28
C LYS A 193 62.69 -60.61 31.61
N GLU A 194 63.62 -59.66 31.71
CA GLU A 194 63.49 -58.34 31.06
C GLU A 194 63.38 -58.45 29.53
N LEU A 195 64.11 -59.40 28.93
CA LEU A 195 64.06 -59.69 27.50
C LEU A 195 62.66 -60.19 27.07
N ASN A 196 62.07 -61.08 27.87
CA ASN A 196 60.72 -61.58 27.59
C ASN A 196 59.65 -60.50 27.80
N GLU A 197 59.77 -59.66 28.83
CA GLU A 197 58.87 -58.52 29.05
C GLU A 197 58.98 -57.50 27.89
N ALA A 198 60.20 -57.17 27.46
CA ALA A 198 60.43 -56.28 26.33
C ALA A 198 59.93 -56.88 25.00
N ARG A 199 60.07 -58.19 24.78
CA ARG A 199 59.52 -58.88 23.60
C ARG A 199 57.99 -58.82 23.58
N LEU A 200 57.33 -59.07 24.71
CA LEU A 200 55.87 -58.99 24.81
C LEU A 200 55.38 -57.55 24.57
N LEU A 201 56.07 -56.56 25.13
CA LEU A 201 55.77 -55.15 24.89
C LEU A 201 55.93 -54.79 23.42
N ASN A 202 56.99 -55.27 22.75
CA ASN A 202 57.24 -54.99 21.35
C ASN A 202 56.17 -55.62 20.44
N ILE A 203 55.73 -56.85 20.72
CA ILE A 203 54.61 -57.51 20.02
C ILE A 203 53.32 -56.69 20.17
N GLU A 204 53.03 -56.19 21.38
CA GLU A 204 51.84 -55.36 21.63
C GLU A 204 51.93 -54.02 20.90
N LEU A 205 53.10 -53.37 20.89
CA LEU A 205 53.32 -52.12 20.16
C LEU A 205 53.20 -52.31 18.65
N GLU A 206 53.76 -53.39 18.09
CA GLU A 206 53.63 -53.74 16.66
C GLU A 206 52.17 -53.93 16.27
N LYS A 207 51.38 -54.63 17.10
CA LYS A 207 49.95 -54.82 16.88
C LYS A 207 49.19 -53.49 16.93
N GLN A 208 49.46 -52.63 17.90
CA GLN A 208 48.84 -51.30 17.98
C GLN A 208 49.20 -50.42 16.78
N LEU A 209 50.43 -50.53 16.29
CA LEU A 209 50.91 -49.80 15.12
C LEU A 209 50.24 -50.30 13.84
N GLU A 210 50.05 -51.61 13.70
CA GLU A 210 49.30 -52.22 12.60
C GLU A 210 47.83 -51.79 12.59
N ASP A 211 47.16 -51.81 13.75
CA ASP A 211 45.77 -51.35 13.91
C ASP A 211 45.62 -49.86 13.58
N LYS A 212 46.57 -49.01 14.02
CA LYS A 212 46.59 -47.58 13.69
C LYS A 212 46.85 -47.34 12.21
N ASN A 213 47.75 -48.09 11.58
CA ASN A 213 48.02 -47.99 10.15
C ASN A 213 46.79 -48.40 9.32
N LYS A 214 46.10 -49.47 9.72
CA LYS A 214 44.84 -49.89 9.09
C LYS A 214 43.79 -48.78 9.19
N LYS A 215 43.61 -48.20 10.38
CA LYS A 215 42.68 -47.08 10.59
C LYS A 215 43.06 -45.82 9.81
N SER A 216 44.37 -45.53 9.68
CA SER A 216 44.87 -44.42 8.87
C SER A 216 44.51 -44.63 7.39
N LYS A 217 44.71 -45.84 6.87
CA LYS A 217 44.38 -46.19 5.49
C LYS A 217 42.88 -46.07 5.21
N GLU A 218 42.02 -46.57 6.12
CA GLU A 218 40.57 -46.41 6.00
C GLU A 218 40.12 -44.93 5.98
N LEU A 219 40.81 -44.06 6.73
CA LEU A 219 40.54 -42.61 6.72
C LEU A 219 41.04 -41.94 5.43
N GLU A 220 42.17 -42.38 4.89
CA GLU A 220 42.68 -41.89 3.60
C GLU A 220 41.72 -42.26 2.45
N ASP A 221 41.24 -43.51 2.41
CA ASP A 221 40.26 -43.96 1.41
C ASP A 221 38.94 -43.16 1.52
N LYS A 222 38.45 -42.91 2.74
CA LYS A 222 37.27 -42.06 2.96
C LYS A 222 37.49 -40.62 2.51
N ALA A 223 38.66 -40.05 2.81
CA ALA A 223 39.00 -38.70 2.38
C ALA A 223 39.10 -38.59 0.85
N GLU A 224 39.56 -39.63 0.18
CA GLU A 224 39.58 -39.70 -1.29
C GLU A 224 38.17 -39.79 -1.88
N GLN A 225 37.30 -40.64 -1.32
CA GLN A 225 35.88 -40.72 -1.72
C GLN A 225 35.16 -39.37 -1.56
N GLU A 226 35.42 -38.63 -0.47
CA GLU A 226 34.86 -37.29 -0.29
C GLU A 226 35.39 -36.28 -1.32
N ARG A 227 36.68 -36.36 -1.71
CA ARG A 227 37.23 -35.51 -2.77
C ARG A 227 36.55 -35.77 -4.10
N GLU A 228 36.30 -37.02 -4.46
CA GLU A 228 35.56 -37.36 -5.67
C GLU A 228 34.12 -36.89 -5.62
N HIS A 229 33.43 -37.07 -4.49
CA HIS A 229 32.07 -36.60 -4.31
C HIS A 229 31.99 -35.08 -4.44
N LYS A 230 32.94 -34.36 -3.83
CA LYS A 230 33.04 -32.90 -3.96
C LYS A 230 33.29 -32.46 -5.39
N LYS A 231 34.19 -33.14 -6.11
CA LYS A 231 34.44 -32.84 -7.53
C LYS A 231 33.18 -33.00 -8.38
N LYS A 232 32.41 -34.07 -8.16
CA LYS A 232 31.10 -34.28 -8.82
C LYS A 232 30.09 -33.17 -8.46
N GLN A 233 30.08 -32.72 -7.21
CA GLN A 233 29.21 -31.64 -6.75
C GLN A 233 29.58 -30.29 -7.37
N ASP A 234 30.88 -29.98 -7.44
CA ASP A 234 31.40 -28.77 -8.07
C ASP A 234 31.12 -28.78 -9.59
N ASP A 235 31.26 -29.92 -10.26
CA ASP A 235 30.90 -30.09 -11.68
C ASP A 235 29.39 -29.89 -11.92
N LEU A 236 28.54 -30.40 -11.03
CA LEU A 236 27.08 -30.18 -11.10
C LEU A 236 26.72 -28.72 -10.85
N LYS A 237 27.41 -28.05 -9.91
CA LYS A 237 27.20 -26.63 -9.62
C LYS A 237 27.61 -25.77 -10.81
N ALA A 238 28.75 -26.05 -11.43
CA ALA A 238 29.21 -25.36 -12.64
C ALA A 238 28.23 -25.53 -13.81
N LYS A 239 27.67 -26.74 -14.01
CA LYS A 239 26.61 -26.99 -15.00
C LYS A 239 25.35 -26.17 -14.71
N LEU A 240 24.90 -26.15 -13.45
CA LEU A 240 23.73 -25.37 -13.04
C LEU A 240 23.93 -23.86 -13.25
N GLU A 241 25.11 -23.33 -12.92
CA GLU A 241 25.45 -21.92 -13.14
C GLU A 241 25.43 -21.57 -14.63
N LYS A 242 25.98 -22.45 -15.48
CA LYS A 242 25.92 -22.28 -16.94
C LYS A 242 24.48 -22.28 -17.47
N ASP A 243 23.66 -23.22 -17.03
CA ASP A 243 22.24 -23.30 -17.39
C ASP A 243 21.47 -22.03 -16.94
N GLN A 244 21.77 -21.53 -15.74
CA GLN A 244 21.19 -20.28 -15.24
C GLN A 244 21.64 -19.06 -16.05
N GLU A 245 22.89 -19.00 -16.47
CA GLU A 245 23.40 -17.93 -17.32
C GLU A 245 22.74 -17.93 -18.70
N GLU A 246 22.59 -19.11 -19.31
CA GLU A 246 21.85 -19.29 -20.57
C GLU A 246 20.38 -18.87 -20.42
N GLN A 247 19.71 -19.25 -19.33
CA GLN A 247 18.36 -18.77 -19.03
C GLN A 247 18.28 -17.24 -18.85
N ARG A 248 19.27 -16.63 -18.20
CA ARG A 248 19.35 -15.17 -18.05
C ARG A 248 19.55 -14.49 -19.41
N LYS A 249 20.37 -15.06 -20.30
CA LYS A 249 20.55 -14.57 -21.68
C LYS A 249 19.24 -14.70 -22.48
N LYS A 250 18.55 -15.84 -22.40
CA LYS A 250 17.24 -16.05 -23.04
C LYS A 250 16.20 -15.03 -22.55
N LYS A 251 16.07 -14.83 -21.24
CA LYS A 251 15.16 -13.82 -20.65
C LYS A 251 15.51 -12.38 -21.07
N LYS A 252 16.79 -12.05 -21.24
CA LYS A 252 17.20 -10.73 -21.75
C LYS A 252 16.76 -10.53 -23.20
N LEU A 253 16.90 -11.54 -24.05
CA LEU A 253 16.45 -11.51 -25.44
C LEU A 253 14.91 -11.42 -25.53
N GLU A 254 14.18 -12.20 -24.74
CA GLU A 254 12.71 -12.12 -24.65
C GLU A 254 12.24 -10.73 -24.21
N ARG A 255 12.87 -10.14 -23.19
CA ARG A 255 12.56 -8.77 -22.75
C ARG A 255 12.86 -7.73 -23.83
N GLN A 256 13.93 -7.91 -24.60
CA GLN A 256 14.22 -7.03 -25.74
C GLN A 256 13.15 -7.18 -26.82
N ALA A 257 12.80 -8.41 -27.21
CA ALA A 257 11.73 -8.67 -28.18
C ALA A 257 10.39 -8.08 -27.73
N ALA A 258 10.01 -8.25 -26.46
CA ALA A 258 8.80 -7.66 -25.89
C ALA A 258 8.82 -6.13 -25.91
N LYS A 259 9.96 -5.50 -25.62
CA LYS A 259 10.12 -4.03 -25.74
C LYS A 259 9.95 -3.56 -27.18
N THR A 260 10.50 -4.29 -28.16
CA THR A 260 10.35 -3.95 -29.58
C THR A 260 8.90 -4.12 -30.04
N ALA A 261 8.23 -5.19 -29.61
CA ALA A 261 6.82 -5.42 -29.89
C ALA A 261 5.91 -4.33 -29.28
N ALA A 262 6.18 -3.93 -28.02
CA ALA A 262 5.45 -2.83 -27.37
C ALA A 262 5.65 -1.50 -28.10
N LYS A 263 6.89 -1.17 -28.49
CA LYS A 263 7.17 0.03 -29.31
C LYS A 263 6.43 0.01 -30.64
N ASN A 264 6.39 -1.13 -31.32
CA ASN A 264 5.67 -1.26 -32.59
C ASN A 264 4.16 -1.05 -32.40
N LYS A 265 3.58 -1.61 -31.33
CA LYS A 265 2.18 -1.40 -30.99
C LYS A 265 1.86 0.08 -30.70
N GLU A 266 2.72 0.76 -29.93
CA GLU A 266 2.58 2.19 -29.65
C GLU A 266 2.65 3.03 -30.94
N LEU A 267 3.55 2.67 -31.85
CA LEU A 267 3.69 3.33 -33.16
C LEU A 267 2.46 3.13 -34.05
N GLU A 268 1.80 1.98 -33.95
CA GLU A 268 0.55 1.68 -34.65
C GLU A 268 -0.65 2.43 -34.06
N GLU A 269 -0.74 2.55 -32.73
CA GLU A 269 -1.73 3.39 -32.05
C GLU A 269 -1.56 4.88 -32.40
N ILE A 270 -0.32 5.38 -32.51
CA ILE A 270 -0.04 6.75 -32.96
C ILE A 270 -0.54 6.95 -34.40
N LYS A 271 -0.27 6.01 -35.32
CA LYS A 271 -0.76 6.09 -36.71
C LYS A 271 -2.29 6.08 -36.79
N GLN A 272 -2.96 5.28 -35.95
CA GLN A 272 -4.42 5.27 -35.88
C GLN A 272 -4.98 6.61 -35.39
N LYS A 273 -4.37 7.19 -34.34
CA LYS A 273 -4.75 8.53 -33.83
C LYS A 273 -4.50 9.63 -34.86
N GLU A 274 -3.38 9.58 -35.58
CA GLU A 274 -3.08 10.54 -36.65
C GLU A 274 -4.10 10.46 -37.79
N ASN A 275 -4.50 9.25 -38.19
CA ASN A 275 -5.55 9.06 -39.19
C ASN A 275 -6.93 9.55 -38.69
N ALA A 276 -7.27 9.29 -37.43
CA ALA A 276 -8.50 9.81 -36.83
C ALA A 276 -8.52 11.35 -36.80
N ALA A 277 -7.41 11.97 -36.41
CA ALA A 277 -7.26 13.43 -36.40
C ALA A 277 -7.38 14.03 -37.81
N LYS A 278 -6.81 13.38 -38.84
CA LYS A 278 -6.98 13.80 -40.24
C LYS A 278 -8.44 13.73 -40.70
N ILE A 279 -9.19 12.72 -40.26
CA ILE A 279 -10.62 12.58 -40.56
C ILE A 279 -11.43 13.71 -39.87
N GLU A 280 -11.15 14.00 -38.61
CA GLU A 280 -11.81 15.10 -37.89
C GLU A 280 -11.48 16.46 -38.47
N GLN A 281 -10.22 16.71 -38.83
CA GLN A 281 -9.80 17.94 -39.49
C GLN A 281 -10.55 18.15 -40.82
N LYS A 282 -10.75 17.06 -41.58
CA LYS A 282 -11.55 17.11 -42.81
C LYS A 282 -13.01 17.47 -42.53
N LYS A 283 -13.65 16.83 -41.52
CA LYS A 283 -15.03 17.17 -41.10
C LYS A 283 -15.15 18.65 -40.70
N PHE A 284 -14.18 19.16 -39.95
CA PHE A 284 -14.17 20.56 -39.54
C PHE A 284 -14.05 21.52 -40.73
N MET A 285 -13.22 21.18 -41.72
CA MET A 285 -13.14 21.97 -42.96
C MET A 285 -14.46 21.93 -43.74
N ASP A 286 -15.09 20.76 -43.87
CA ASP A 286 -16.38 20.60 -44.55
C ASP A 286 -17.49 21.39 -43.85
N GLU A 287 -17.53 21.38 -42.52
CA GLU A 287 -18.44 22.20 -41.71
C GLU A 287 -18.19 23.70 -41.87
N THR A 288 -16.92 24.12 -41.92
CA THR A 288 -16.54 25.52 -42.14
C THR A 288 -17.00 26.00 -43.52
N ILE A 289 -16.83 25.17 -44.56
CA ILE A 289 -17.33 25.44 -45.92
C ILE A 289 -18.86 25.56 -45.91
N ALA A 290 -19.57 24.67 -45.21
CA ALA A 290 -21.03 24.72 -45.11
C ALA A 290 -21.54 25.98 -44.37
N LEU A 291 -20.86 26.38 -43.29
CA LEU A 291 -21.18 27.60 -42.55
C LEU A 291 -20.95 28.86 -43.39
N ASN A 292 -19.84 28.94 -44.14
CA ASN A 292 -19.57 30.06 -45.03
C ASN A 292 -20.65 30.17 -46.12
N LYS A 293 -21.10 29.04 -46.69
CA LYS A 293 -22.19 29.03 -47.66
C LYS A 293 -23.51 29.55 -47.07
N ARG A 294 -23.87 29.15 -45.85
CA ARG A 294 -25.05 29.68 -45.14
C ARG A 294 -24.92 31.19 -44.86
N LEU A 295 -23.73 31.65 -44.49
CA LEU A 295 -23.46 33.06 -44.24
C LEU A 295 -23.62 33.89 -45.53
N GLU A 296 -23.16 33.38 -46.67
CA GLU A 296 -23.37 34.01 -47.98
C GLU A 296 -24.85 34.08 -48.36
N GLU A 297 -25.63 33.03 -48.09
CA GLU A 297 -27.08 33.02 -48.29
C GLU A 297 -27.79 34.06 -47.40
N GLN A 298 -27.44 34.13 -46.11
CA GLN A 298 -27.96 35.17 -45.21
C GLN A 298 -27.60 36.58 -45.68
N ASN A 299 -26.37 36.78 -46.16
CA ASN A 299 -25.96 38.07 -46.72
C ASN A 299 -26.75 38.47 -47.98
N LYS A 300 -27.22 37.50 -48.78
CA LYS A 300 -28.12 37.79 -49.91
C LYS A 300 -29.50 38.24 -49.42
N VAL A 301 -30.05 37.56 -48.40
CA VAL A 301 -31.32 37.94 -47.78
C VAL A 301 -31.25 39.35 -47.21
N VAL A 302 -30.20 39.67 -46.45
CA VAL A 302 -29.99 41.03 -45.89
C VAL A 302 -29.89 42.09 -46.99
N LYS A 303 -29.24 41.80 -48.11
CA LYS A 303 -29.18 42.72 -49.26
C LYS A 303 -30.55 42.95 -49.89
N GLU A 304 -31.39 41.92 -50.01
CA GLU A 304 -32.76 42.06 -50.52
C GLU A 304 -33.67 42.83 -49.57
N GLU A 305 -33.58 42.57 -48.26
CA GLU A 305 -34.32 43.32 -47.25
C GLU A 305 -33.93 44.80 -47.24
N LYS A 306 -32.63 45.09 -47.33
CA LYS A 306 -32.15 46.48 -47.45
C LYS A 306 -32.75 47.17 -48.67
N ARG A 307 -32.85 46.47 -49.80
CA ARG A 307 -33.46 46.98 -51.03
C ARG A 307 -34.95 47.31 -50.85
N LYS A 308 -35.69 46.44 -50.15
CA LYS A 308 -37.11 46.68 -49.79
C LYS A 308 -37.27 47.87 -48.84
N PHE A 309 -36.36 48.01 -47.87
CA PHE A 309 -36.33 49.16 -46.96
C PHE A 309 -36.09 50.48 -47.72
N ASP A 310 -35.11 50.51 -48.62
CA ASP A 310 -34.81 51.69 -49.44
C ASP A 310 -36.00 52.09 -50.33
N GLU A 311 -36.70 51.11 -50.90
CA GLU A 311 -37.93 51.33 -51.68
C GLU A 311 -39.07 51.90 -50.83
N THR A 312 -39.20 51.41 -49.60
CA THR A 312 -40.18 51.93 -48.63
C THR A 312 -39.87 53.39 -48.24
N ILE A 313 -38.60 53.72 -48.01
CA ILE A 313 -38.16 55.10 -47.75
C ILE A 313 -38.52 56.01 -48.92
N LYS A 314 -38.24 55.57 -50.16
CA LYS A 314 -38.56 56.34 -51.36
C LYS A 314 -40.06 56.59 -51.52
N ASN A 315 -40.90 55.62 -51.18
CA ASN A 315 -42.35 55.77 -51.17
C ASN A 315 -42.81 56.77 -50.10
N LEU A 316 -42.24 56.71 -48.90
CA LEU A 316 -42.53 57.67 -47.82
C LEU A 316 -42.12 59.10 -48.19
N GLU A 317 -40.98 59.28 -48.86
CA GLU A 317 -40.57 60.59 -49.38
C GLU A 317 -41.51 61.12 -50.47
N GLY A 318 -42.02 60.24 -51.33
CA GLY A 318 -43.07 60.56 -52.31
C GLY A 318 -44.34 61.08 -51.64
N LEU A 319 -44.84 60.36 -50.63
CA LEU A 319 -46.01 60.75 -49.84
C LEU A 319 -45.79 62.07 -49.09
N LYS A 320 -44.58 62.30 -48.56
CA LYS A 320 -44.22 63.55 -47.90
C LYS A 320 -44.35 64.74 -48.87
N LYS A 321 -43.83 64.62 -50.09
CA LYS A 321 -43.95 65.67 -51.13
C LYS A 321 -45.39 65.89 -51.57
N GLU A 322 -46.20 64.84 -51.65
CA GLU A 322 -47.63 64.96 -51.97
C GLU A 322 -48.40 65.68 -50.85
N ASN A 323 -48.13 65.34 -49.60
CA ASN A 323 -48.71 66.02 -48.44
C ASN A 323 -48.28 67.49 -48.36
N GLU A 324 -47.02 67.82 -48.68
CA GLU A 324 -46.58 69.22 -48.78
C GLU A 324 -47.34 70.00 -49.87
N LYS A 325 -47.68 69.37 -51.01
CA LYS A 325 -48.52 70.02 -52.04
C LYS A 325 -49.94 70.26 -51.53
N LYS A 326 -50.56 69.24 -50.90
CA LYS A 326 -51.91 69.36 -50.32
C LYS A 326 -51.96 70.43 -49.22
N LEU A 327 -50.93 70.53 -48.38
CA LEU A 327 -50.81 71.58 -47.38
C LEU A 327 -50.77 72.98 -48.02
N LYS A 328 -50.00 73.16 -49.10
CA LYS A 328 -49.97 74.44 -49.84
C LYS A 328 -51.32 74.77 -50.50
N GLU A 329 -52.02 73.77 -51.04
CA GLU A 329 -53.38 73.96 -51.59
C GLU A 329 -54.40 74.34 -50.50
N LEU A 330 -54.30 73.73 -49.33
CA LEU A 330 -55.10 74.08 -48.16
C LEU A 330 -54.78 75.49 -47.66
N GLU A 331 -53.50 75.88 -47.60
CA GLU A 331 -53.09 77.26 -47.25
C GLU A 331 -53.66 78.29 -48.22
N ILE A 332 -53.66 78.00 -49.53
CA ILE A 332 -54.28 78.88 -50.55
C ILE A 332 -55.80 78.97 -50.34
N SER A 333 -56.46 77.84 -50.05
CA SER A 333 -57.90 77.82 -49.77
C SER A 333 -58.26 78.57 -48.48
N LEU A 334 -57.42 78.45 -47.45
CA LEU A 334 -57.58 79.19 -46.18
C LEU A 334 -57.39 80.69 -46.38
N LYS A 335 -56.45 81.09 -47.24
CA LYS A 335 -56.23 82.49 -47.62
C LYS A 335 -57.43 83.07 -48.36
N ASN A 336 -57.99 82.33 -49.32
CA ASN A 336 -59.20 82.75 -50.05
C ASN A 336 -60.42 82.87 -49.12
N CYS A 337 -60.58 81.95 -48.16
CA CYS A 337 -61.64 82.00 -47.15
C CYS A 337 -61.46 83.18 -46.16
N SER A 338 -60.21 83.51 -45.82
CA SER A 338 -59.87 84.70 -45.03
C SER A 338 -60.18 86.00 -45.79
N ASP A 339 -59.93 86.04 -47.09
CA ASP A 339 -60.21 87.20 -47.95
C ASP A 339 -61.74 87.39 -48.17
N GLU A 340 -62.53 86.31 -48.22
CA GLU A 340 -64.00 86.33 -48.16
C GLU A 340 -64.54 86.83 -46.80
N CYS A 341 -63.93 86.38 -45.69
CA CYS A 341 -64.28 86.84 -44.35
C CYS A 341 -63.99 88.34 -44.13
N THR A 342 -62.99 88.90 -44.81
CA THR A 342 -62.68 90.34 -44.72
C THR A 342 -63.57 91.20 -45.61
N THR A 343 -64.15 90.67 -46.69
CA THR A 343 -65.18 91.35 -47.50
C THR A 343 -66.52 91.37 -46.78
N LEU A 344 -66.93 90.27 -46.13
CA LEU A 344 -68.15 90.19 -45.32
C LEU A 344 -68.10 91.07 -44.04
N ARG A 345 -66.90 91.29 -43.47
CA ARG A 345 -66.71 92.23 -42.34
C ARG A 345 -66.89 93.70 -42.74
N LYS A 346 -66.54 94.08 -43.97
CA LYS A 346 -66.72 95.45 -44.47
C LYS A 346 -68.20 95.77 -44.79
N GLU A 347 -68.96 94.80 -45.28
CA GLU A 347 -70.42 94.94 -45.52
C GLU A 347 -71.25 94.98 -44.23
N LYS A 348 -70.77 94.36 -43.13
CA LYS A 348 -71.44 94.39 -41.83
C LYS A 348 -71.28 95.74 -41.10
N GLN A 349 -70.10 96.36 -41.17
CA GLN A 349 -69.82 97.65 -40.55
C GLN A 349 -70.58 98.83 -41.21
N GLU A 350 -70.97 98.70 -42.48
CA GLU A 350 -71.77 99.70 -43.20
C GLU A 350 -73.28 99.65 -42.85
N ARG A 351 -73.77 98.49 -42.37
CA ARG A 351 -75.14 98.32 -41.86
C ARG A 351 -75.29 98.75 -40.40
N GLU A 352 -74.22 98.66 -39.62
CA GLU A 352 -74.20 99.07 -38.19
C GLU A 352 -74.17 100.60 -38.02
N LEU A 353 -73.51 101.35 -38.92
CA LEU A 353 -73.46 102.83 -38.88
C LEU A 353 -74.81 103.51 -39.20
N LYS A 354 -75.73 102.83 -39.91
CA LYS A 354 -77.10 103.31 -40.20
C LYS A 354 -78.14 102.93 -39.14
N ALA A 355 -77.81 102.05 -38.19
CA ALA A 355 -78.69 101.62 -37.11
C ALA A 355 -78.40 102.33 -35.76
N GLU A 356 -77.17 102.82 -35.54
CA GLU A 356 -76.74 103.42 -34.27
C GLU A 356 -77.20 104.88 -34.07
N ASN A 357 -77.50 105.62 -35.14
CA ASN A 357 -78.13 106.95 -35.06
C ASN A 357 -79.61 106.93 -34.60
N LYS A 358 -80.21 105.75 -34.39
CA LYS A 358 -81.58 105.57 -33.88
C LYS A 358 -81.67 105.04 -32.44
N ARG A 359 -80.54 104.70 -31.79
CA ARG A 359 -80.50 104.10 -30.44
C ARG A 359 -79.97 105.02 -29.32
N LYS A 360 -79.36 106.16 -29.66
CA LYS A 360 -78.93 107.25 -28.73
C LYS A 360 -80.07 108.06 -28.08
N LYS A 361 -81.29 107.51 -27.94
CA LYS A 361 -82.44 108.22 -27.35
C LYS A 361 -83.18 107.46 -26.24
N ARG A 362 -82.71 106.28 -25.80
CA ARG A 362 -83.49 105.46 -24.83
C ARG A 362 -82.74 104.69 -23.74
N GLU A 363 -81.42 104.69 -23.62
CA GLU A 363 -80.74 103.86 -22.59
C GLU A 363 -79.65 104.62 -21.80
N ASP A 364 -79.89 105.92 -21.56
CA ASP A 364 -79.18 106.74 -20.57
C ASP A 364 -79.75 106.57 -19.13
N GLU A 365 -80.70 105.65 -18.91
CA GLU A 365 -81.39 105.49 -17.62
C GLU A 365 -81.11 104.18 -16.86
N GLU A 366 -80.40 103.20 -17.44
CA GLU A 366 -80.19 101.90 -16.79
C GLU A 366 -78.71 101.56 -16.46
N ARG A 367 -77.78 102.47 -16.83
CA ARG A 367 -76.33 102.33 -16.55
C ARG A 367 -75.87 102.98 -15.24
N LYS A 368 -76.76 103.04 -14.24
CA LYS A 368 -76.47 103.63 -12.91
C LYS A 368 -76.70 102.69 -11.72
N ARG A 369 -77.02 101.41 -11.96
CA ARG A 369 -77.34 100.44 -10.88
C ARG A 369 -76.64 99.07 -10.95
N GLN A 370 -75.75 98.82 -11.91
CA GLN A 370 -75.06 97.51 -12.02
C GLN A 370 -73.52 97.58 -12.03
N GLU A 371 -72.92 98.76 -12.11
CA GLU A 371 -71.45 98.94 -12.03
C GLU A 371 -70.88 98.77 -10.60
N GLU A 372 -71.70 98.61 -9.57
CA GLU A 372 -71.26 98.30 -8.19
C GLU A 372 -71.20 96.79 -7.86
N ALA A 373 -71.62 95.90 -8.78
CA ALA A 373 -71.68 94.45 -8.55
C ALA A 373 -70.56 93.63 -9.22
N GLU A 374 -69.83 94.19 -10.20
CA GLU A 374 -68.82 93.44 -10.98
C GLU A 374 -67.38 93.60 -10.48
N GLU A 375 -67.11 94.49 -9.52
CA GLU A 375 -65.78 94.64 -8.90
C GLU A 375 -65.52 93.62 -7.77
N MET A 376 -66.54 92.85 -7.36
CA MET A 376 -66.45 91.83 -6.30
C MET A 376 -66.09 90.42 -6.81
N ILE A 377 -66.21 90.15 -8.12
CA ILE A 377 -65.98 88.82 -8.73
C ILE A 377 -64.53 88.64 -9.22
N LYS A 378 -63.81 89.74 -9.47
CA LYS A 378 -62.43 89.69 -9.99
C LYS A 378 -61.37 89.39 -8.91
N LYS A 379 -61.73 89.47 -7.62
CA LYS A 379 -60.85 89.14 -6.48
C LYS A 379 -60.92 87.67 -6.01
N GLN A 380 -61.89 86.87 -6.49
CA GLN A 380 -62.04 85.44 -6.11
C GLN A 380 -61.33 84.44 -7.05
N GLN A 381 -60.76 84.88 -8.17
CA GLN A 381 -60.11 83.99 -9.14
C GLN A 381 -58.57 83.94 -9.03
N GLU A 382 -57.94 84.87 -8.28
CA GLU A 382 -56.51 84.82 -7.97
C GLU A 382 -56.19 84.01 -6.69
N GLU A 383 -57.18 83.76 -5.82
CA GLU A 383 -57.02 82.95 -4.59
C GLU A 383 -57.10 81.43 -4.84
N LYS A 384 -57.78 80.99 -5.92
CA LYS A 384 -57.85 79.58 -6.34
C LYS A 384 -56.57 79.03 -6.98
N LYS A 385 -55.75 79.89 -7.59
CA LYS A 385 -54.45 79.47 -8.19
C LYS A 385 -53.33 79.28 -7.16
N TYR A 386 -53.45 79.86 -5.97
CA TYR A 386 -52.44 79.74 -4.90
C TYR A 386 -52.63 78.50 -4.00
N GLN A 387 -53.85 77.92 -3.95
CA GLN A 387 -54.14 76.69 -3.20
C GLN A 387 -53.84 75.40 -4.00
N GLU A 388 -54.02 75.39 -5.33
CA GLU A 388 -53.72 74.21 -6.18
C GLU A 388 -52.20 73.94 -6.37
N GLU A 389 -51.35 74.95 -6.21
CA GLU A 389 -49.88 74.78 -6.28
C GLU A 389 -49.27 74.27 -4.96
N ARG A 390 -49.99 74.40 -3.83
CA ARG A 390 -49.58 73.90 -2.51
C ARG A 390 -49.93 72.43 -2.30
N GLU A 391 -51.03 71.94 -2.85
CA GLU A 391 -51.42 70.51 -2.79
C GLU A 391 -50.61 69.60 -3.74
N ARG A 392 -50.03 70.15 -4.81
CA ARG A 392 -49.19 69.38 -5.75
C ARG A 392 -47.81 69.06 -5.18
N LYS A 393 -47.27 69.90 -4.28
CA LYS A 393 -45.99 69.66 -3.58
C LYS A 393 -46.08 68.69 -2.40
N GLU A 394 -47.24 68.51 -1.78
CA GLU A 394 -47.42 67.50 -0.70
C GLU A 394 -47.75 66.09 -1.22
N LYS A 395 -48.34 65.94 -2.42
CA LYS A 395 -48.55 64.62 -3.06
C LYS A 395 -47.28 64.03 -3.69
N GLU A 396 -46.36 64.86 -4.20
CA GLU A 396 -45.09 64.40 -4.77
C GLU A 396 -44.06 63.93 -3.70
N ASP A 397 -44.14 64.41 -2.45
CA ASP A 397 -43.27 63.97 -1.35
C ASP A 397 -43.80 62.74 -0.57
N ALA A 398 -45.09 62.41 -0.71
CA ALA A 398 -45.69 61.18 -0.15
C ALA A 398 -45.52 59.96 -1.08
N GLU A 399 -45.57 60.14 -2.40
CA GLU A 399 -45.30 59.05 -3.37
C GLU A 399 -43.82 58.67 -3.46
N ARG A 400 -42.90 59.56 -3.08
CA ARG A 400 -41.45 59.28 -3.05
C ARG A 400 -41.05 58.37 -1.87
N LYS A 401 -41.75 58.44 -0.73
CA LYS A 401 -41.50 57.58 0.45
C LYS A 401 -42.08 56.16 0.34
N ILE A 402 -43.15 55.95 -0.44
CA ILE A 402 -43.73 54.59 -0.67
C ILE A 402 -42.94 53.82 -1.75
N LYS A 403 -42.38 54.51 -2.76
CA LYS A 403 -41.53 53.88 -3.78
C LYS A 403 -40.14 53.46 -3.24
N GLU A 404 -39.56 54.20 -2.29
CA GLU A 404 -38.29 53.80 -1.65
C GLU A 404 -38.42 52.60 -0.67
N GLU A 405 -39.59 52.38 -0.06
CA GLU A 405 -39.83 51.23 0.83
C GLU A 405 -40.17 49.93 0.08
N GLN A 406 -40.79 50.02 -1.10
CA GLN A 406 -41.00 48.86 -1.99
C GLN A 406 -39.73 48.47 -2.79
N GLU A 407 -38.80 49.41 -3.01
CA GLU A 407 -37.50 49.12 -3.63
C GLU A 407 -36.49 48.50 -2.64
N ARG A 408 -36.61 48.76 -1.33
CA ARG A 408 -35.85 48.05 -0.28
C ARG A 408 -36.34 46.62 -0.02
N LYS A 409 -37.63 46.31 -0.23
CA LYS A 409 -38.14 44.91 -0.11
C LYS A 409 -37.80 44.03 -1.32
N ARG A 410 -37.71 44.60 -2.54
CA ARG A 410 -37.25 43.85 -3.73
C ARG A 410 -35.73 43.62 -3.76
N LYS A 411 -34.92 44.56 -3.26
CA LYS A 411 -33.46 44.38 -3.16
C LYS A 411 -33.03 43.38 -2.08
N VAL A 412 -33.82 43.16 -1.02
CA VAL A 412 -33.54 42.14 0.03
C VAL A 412 -33.97 40.72 -0.39
N GLU A 413 -34.92 40.57 -1.33
CA GLU A 413 -35.35 39.26 -1.86
C GLU A 413 -34.52 38.81 -3.07
N GLU A 414 -33.98 39.74 -3.86
CA GLU A 414 -33.04 39.44 -4.96
C GLU A 414 -31.59 39.20 -4.47
N GLU A 415 -31.21 39.72 -3.30
CA GLU A 415 -29.93 39.43 -2.64
C GLU A 415 -29.96 38.10 -1.86
N LYS A 416 -31.13 37.63 -1.42
CA LYS A 416 -31.32 36.26 -0.90
C LYS A 416 -31.32 35.18 -1.99
N LYS A 417 -31.73 35.48 -3.24
CA LYS A 417 -31.57 34.55 -4.37
C LYS A 417 -30.15 34.50 -4.93
N ARG A 418 -29.39 35.61 -4.92
CA ARG A 418 -27.97 35.59 -5.32
C ARG A 418 -27.05 34.93 -4.28
N GLN A 419 -27.35 35.02 -2.98
CA GLN A 419 -26.61 34.28 -1.95
C GLN A 419 -26.94 32.77 -1.87
N GLU A 420 -28.05 32.32 -2.47
CA GLU A 420 -28.41 30.89 -2.55
C GLU A 420 -27.92 30.23 -3.87
N GLU A 421 -27.76 30.99 -4.96
CA GLU A 421 -27.11 30.50 -6.20
C GLU A 421 -25.57 30.57 -6.18
N GLU A 422 -24.96 31.46 -5.40
CA GLU A 422 -23.51 31.48 -5.14
C GLU A 422 -23.09 30.37 -4.16
N LYS A 423 -24.00 29.93 -3.26
CA LYS A 423 -23.81 28.75 -2.40
C LYS A 423 -23.84 27.42 -3.20
N LYS A 424 -24.61 27.35 -4.29
CA LYS A 424 -24.63 26.18 -5.20
C LYS A 424 -23.46 26.14 -6.21
N ARG A 425 -22.85 27.27 -6.57
CA ARG A 425 -21.59 27.28 -7.37
C ARG A 425 -20.35 26.91 -6.54
N LEU A 426 -20.32 27.22 -5.24
CA LEU A 426 -19.25 26.75 -4.34
C LEU A 426 -19.40 25.26 -3.92
N GLU A 427 -20.62 24.69 -3.97
CA GLU A 427 -20.86 23.26 -3.74
C GLU A 427 -20.50 22.36 -4.95
N GLN A 428 -20.43 22.88 -6.18
CA GLN A 428 -20.00 22.10 -7.37
C GLN A 428 -18.50 22.24 -7.73
N GLU A 429 -17.80 23.27 -7.25
CA GLU A 429 -16.32 23.36 -7.35
C GLU A 429 -15.58 22.73 -6.14
N GLY A 430 -16.28 22.46 -5.03
CA GLY A 430 -15.79 21.65 -3.90
C GLY A 430 -15.79 20.13 -4.17
N LEU A 431 -16.63 19.65 -5.09
CA LEU A 431 -16.75 18.22 -5.43
C LEU A 431 -15.64 17.67 -6.36
N LYS A 432 -14.75 18.54 -6.87
CA LYS A 432 -13.57 18.11 -7.67
C LYS A 432 -12.23 18.27 -6.95
N LYS A 433 -12.18 18.79 -5.72
CA LYS A 433 -10.99 18.76 -4.86
C LYS A 433 -11.08 17.78 -3.68
N ILE A 434 -12.24 17.17 -3.47
CA ILE A 434 -12.48 16.15 -2.42
C ILE A 434 -12.29 14.69 -2.94
N GLN A 435 -12.18 14.46 -4.25
CA GLN A 435 -11.82 13.15 -4.81
C GLN A 435 -10.31 12.89 -4.97
N GLU A 436 -9.44 13.88 -4.70
CA GLU A 436 -7.99 13.73 -4.82
C GLU A 436 -7.24 13.76 -3.47
N GLU A 437 -7.91 14.13 -2.37
CA GLU A 437 -7.39 14.01 -1.00
C GLU A 437 -7.91 12.78 -0.22
N ALA A 438 -8.76 11.96 -0.84
CA ALA A 438 -9.27 10.69 -0.28
C ALA A 438 -8.31 9.49 -0.46
N LYS A 439 -7.08 9.71 -0.94
CA LYS A 439 -6.00 8.70 -1.00
C LYS A 439 -4.84 8.94 -0.03
N LYS A 440 -4.90 9.99 0.81
CA LYS A 440 -3.85 10.33 1.79
C LYS A 440 -4.33 10.45 3.24
N ARG A 441 -5.57 10.02 3.54
CA ARG A 441 -6.14 9.97 4.90
C ARG A 441 -6.58 8.57 5.34
N ASP A 442 -5.97 7.52 4.78
CA ASP A 442 -6.10 6.12 5.25
C ASP A 442 -4.93 5.69 6.17
N GLU A 443 -4.00 6.61 6.49
CA GLU A 443 -2.84 6.34 7.36
C GLU A 443 -2.85 7.09 8.70
N GLU A 444 -3.80 7.99 8.96
CA GLU A 444 -3.79 8.83 10.17
C GLU A 444 -5.07 8.82 11.03
N GLU A 445 -6.04 7.96 10.69
CA GLU A 445 -7.28 7.77 11.49
C GLU A 445 -7.29 6.43 12.24
N LYS A 446 -6.11 6.03 12.74
CA LYS A 446 -5.92 4.94 13.72
C LYS A 446 -5.59 5.42 15.13
N LYS A 447 -5.71 6.72 15.40
CA LYS A 447 -5.46 7.33 16.71
C LYS A 447 -6.48 8.44 16.93
N LEU A 448 -7.43 8.20 17.85
CA LEU A 448 -8.32 9.16 18.54
C LEU A 448 -9.82 8.77 18.57
N GLN A 449 -10.12 7.48 18.84
CA GLN A 449 -11.38 7.07 19.47
C GLN A 449 -11.13 6.03 20.57
N ALA A 450 -10.32 6.40 21.57
CA ALA A 450 -10.15 5.60 22.77
C ALA A 450 -9.81 6.53 23.94
N ASN A 451 -10.81 7.26 24.47
CA ASN A 451 -10.64 7.97 25.74
C ASN A 451 -11.97 8.36 26.42
N GLN A 452 -12.95 7.45 26.44
CA GLN A 452 -14.08 7.53 27.38
C GLN A 452 -14.47 6.18 28.01
N GLY A 453 -13.53 5.21 28.13
CA GLY A 453 -13.86 3.87 28.68
C GLY A 453 -12.92 3.28 29.73
N VAL A 454 -11.68 3.79 29.89
CA VAL A 454 -10.68 3.06 30.70
C VAL A 454 -10.89 3.20 32.21
N GLY A 455 -11.50 4.31 32.66
CA GLY A 455 -11.84 4.50 34.08
C GLY A 455 -12.87 3.51 34.62
N GLN A 456 -13.75 2.99 33.76
CA GLN A 456 -14.80 2.04 34.17
C GLN A 456 -14.29 0.59 34.22
N LEU A 457 -13.32 0.23 33.37
CA LEU A 457 -12.75 -1.13 33.31
C LEU A 457 -11.78 -1.44 34.46
N GLN A 458 -11.07 -0.42 34.99
CA GLN A 458 -10.22 -0.60 36.17
C GLN A 458 -11.04 -0.79 37.46
N ALA A 459 -12.24 -0.22 37.53
CA ALA A 459 -13.15 -0.33 38.69
C ALA A 459 -13.97 -1.64 38.75
N MET A 460 -13.86 -2.50 37.74
CA MET A 460 -14.60 -3.77 37.70
C MET A 460 -14.02 -4.80 38.67
N THR A 461 -14.90 -5.55 39.32
CA THR A 461 -14.51 -6.71 40.11
C THR A 461 -13.95 -7.83 39.21
N LEU A 462 -13.06 -8.69 39.73
CA LEU A 462 -12.46 -9.78 38.95
C LEU A 462 -13.48 -10.66 38.18
N PRO A 463 -14.65 -11.02 38.74
CA PRO A 463 -15.68 -11.75 37.99
C PRO A 463 -16.21 -10.99 36.78
N GLN A 464 -16.43 -9.68 36.92
CA GLN A 464 -16.87 -8.82 35.82
C GLN A 464 -15.78 -8.71 34.74
N LYS A 465 -14.51 -8.61 35.14
CA LYS A 465 -13.37 -8.60 34.20
C LYS A 465 -13.30 -9.91 33.40
N LYS A 466 -13.51 -11.06 34.05
CA LYS A 466 -13.54 -12.38 33.39
C LYS A 466 -14.70 -12.50 32.40
N ALA A 467 -15.90 -12.02 32.77
CA ALA A 467 -17.07 -12.01 31.88
C ALA A 467 -16.82 -11.16 30.62
N TYR A 468 -16.27 -9.96 30.80
CA TYR A 468 -15.93 -9.06 29.70
C TYR A 468 -14.91 -9.66 28.71
N VAL A 469 -13.85 -10.31 29.22
CA VAL A 469 -12.85 -10.97 28.36
C VAL A 469 -13.44 -12.15 27.58
N ARG A 470 -14.42 -12.88 28.12
CA ARG A 470 -15.12 -13.97 27.40
C ARG A 470 -15.93 -13.45 26.20
N GLU A 471 -16.54 -12.28 26.31
CA GLU A 471 -17.31 -11.69 25.21
C GLU A 471 -16.44 -11.28 24.02
N ILE A 472 -15.14 -11.00 24.25
CA ILE A 472 -14.22 -10.46 23.24
C ILE A 472 -13.82 -11.48 22.14
N LYS A 473 -14.25 -12.75 22.21
CA LYS A 473 -13.92 -13.79 21.20
C LYS A 473 -12.43 -13.76 20.80
N LEU A 474 -11.55 -13.99 21.79
CA LEU A 474 -10.12 -14.05 21.53
C LEU A 474 -9.82 -15.15 20.48
N PRO A 475 -8.98 -14.87 19.47
CA PRO A 475 -8.61 -15.87 18.49
C PRO A 475 -7.77 -16.96 19.16
N LEU A 476 -8.20 -18.21 19.01
CA LEU A 476 -7.52 -19.47 19.35
C LEU A 476 -7.63 -19.92 20.82
N GLY A 477 -8.60 -20.81 21.08
CA GLY A 477 -8.50 -21.92 22.04
C GLY A 477 -8.39 -21.62 23.54
N TRP A 478 -8.36 -20.35 23.93
CA TRP A 478 -8.36 -19.95 25.34
C TRP A 478 -9.79 -19.96 25.88
N ASP A 479 -10.27 -21.14 26.26
CA ASP A 479 -11.47 -21.23 27.07
C ASP A 479 -11.11 -20.80 28.50
N VAL A 480 -11.55 -19.62 28.94
CA VAL A 480 -11.36 -19.11 30.32
C VAL A 480 -12.33 -19.80 31.28
N GLY A 481 -12.60 -21.08 31.01
CA GLY A 481 -13.48 -21.97 31.74
C GLY A 481 -12.76 -22.53 32.95
N GLU A 482 -13.23 -22.10 34.12
CA GLU A 482 -13.05 -22.71 35.45
C GLU A 482 -11.65 -22.89 36.05
N ASP A 483 -10.57 -22.77 35.28
CA ASP A 483 -9.23 -23.02 35.81
C ASP A 483 -8.71 -21.83 36.64
N GLY A 484 -8.62 -22.07 37.95
CA GLY A 484 -8.37 -21.12 39.04
C GLY A 484 -7.00 -20.43 39.05
N TYR A 485 -6.27 -20.41 37.94
CA TYR A 485 -4.92 -19.86 37.89
C TYR A 485 -4.88 -18.35 37.67
N ILE A 486 -5.90 -17.73 37.08
CA ILE A 486 -5.92 -16.28 36.84
C ILE A 486 -6.34 -15.53 38.12
N TYR A 487 -5.35 -14.91 38.77
CA TYR A 487 -5.49 -14.11 39.98
C TYR A 487 -5.96 -12.69 39.68
N GLU A 488 -5.45 -12.09 38.60
CA GLU A 488 -5.80 -10.71 38.24
C GLU A 488 -5.77 -10.50 36.73
N ILE A 489 -6.63 -9.60 36.25
CA ILE A 489 -6.65 -9.12 34.85
C ILE A 489 -6.42 -7.62 34.88
N LEU A 490 -5.32 -7.19 34.28
CA LEU A 490 -4.96 -5.78 34.15
C LEU A 490 -5.24 -5.33 32.71
N PHE A 491 -5.95 -4.21 32.59
CA PHE A 491 -6.21 -3.54 31.32
C PHE A 491 -5.22 -2.39 31.15
N SER A 492 -4.46 -2.39 30.07
CA SER A 492 -3.59 -1.28 29.73
C SER A 492 -4.30 -0.28 28.82
N ASN A 493 -3.87 0.98 28.87
CA ASN A 493 -4.45 2.08 28.08
C ASN A 493 -4.30 1.88 26.56
N ASP A 494 -3.41 0.99 26.12
CA ASP A 494 -3.21 0.62 24.71
C ASP A 494 -4.07 -0.57 24.25
N GLY A 495 -5.06 -0.98 25.05
CA GLY A 495 -6.02 -2.03 24.69
C GLY A 495 -5.48 -3.46 24.80
N LYS A 496 -4.39 -3.67 25.54
CA LYS A 496 -3.87 -5.02 25.85
C LYS A 496 -4.40 -5.51 27.20
N PHE A 497 -4.41 -6.83 27.35
CA PHE A 497 -4.79 -7.53 28.57
C PHE A 497 -3.56 -8.25 29.12
N VAL A 498 -3.29 -8.10 30.41
CA VAL A 498 -2.26 -8.88 31.12
C VAL A 498 -2.96 -9.80 32.12
N PHE A 499 -2.74 -11.09 31.98
CA PHE A 499 -3.23 -12.11 32.92
C PHE A 499 -2.14 -12.39 33.94
N VAL A 500 -2.40 -12.09 35.20
CA VAL A 500 -1.52 -12.46 36.31
C VAL A 500 -1.98 -13.81 36.82
N CYS A 501 -1.18 -14.85 36.56
CA CYS A 501 -1.46 -16.19 37.04
C CYS A 501 -0.72 -16.45 38.36
N LYS A 502 -1.39 -17.15 39.28
CA LYS A 502 -0.75 -17.65 40.51
C LYS A 502 0.05 -18.90 40.13
N THR A 503 1.38 -18.85 40.29
CA THR A 503 2.28 -20.01 40.15
C THR A 503 2.13 -21.00 41.28
#